data_AF-A0AAW5EUE6-F1
#
_entry.id   AF-A0AAW5EUE6-F1
#
_cell.length_a   1.000
_cell.length_b   1.000
_cell.length_c   1.000
_cell.angle_alpha   90.00
_cell.angle_beta   90.00
_cell.angle_gamma   90.00
#
_symmetry.space_group_name_H-M   'P 1'
#
loop_
_entity.id
_entity.type
_entity.pdbx_description
1 polymer ?
#
loop_
_entity_poly.entity_id
_entity_poly.type
_entity_poly.pdbx_seq_one_letter_code
_entity_poly.pdbx_strand_id
1 'polypeptide(L)' 'APRPAAVIGMPVGFVGAAESKEALAEFGDLPFIIVRGRLGGSAMAAATVNALASEAE' A
#
# COMPACT_ATOMS: atom_id res chain seq x y z
N ALA A 1 -15.42 -8.95 6.89
CA ALA A 1 -14.23 -9.80 6.68
C ALA A 1 -13.34 -9.69 7.92
N PRO A 2 -12.49 -10.69 8.24
CA PRO A 2 -11.53 -10.57 9.35
C PRO A 2 -10.54 -9.41 9.11
N ARG A 3 -9.91 -8.92 10.19
CA ARG A 3 -8.87 -7.88 10.10
C ARG A 3 -7.68 -8.43 9.30
N PRO A 4 -7.16 -7.71 8.29
CA PRO A 4 -6.00 -8.17 7.51
C PRO A 4 -4.72 -8.13 8.35
N ALA A 5 -3.75 -8.99 7.98
CA ALA A 5 -2.44 -8.99 8.61
C ALA A 5 -1.60 -7.75 8.23
N ALA A 6 -1.73 -7.26 7.00
CA ALA A 6 -1.11 -6.04 6.50
C ALA A 6 -1.89 -5.47 5.30
N VAL A 7 -1.64 -4.21 4.93
CA VAL A 7 -2.23 -3.55 3.75
C VAL A 7 -1.14 -2.94 2.84
N ILE A 8 -1.18 -3.27 1.55
CA ILE A 8 -0.37 -2.61 0.51
C ILE A 8 -1.23 -1.52 -0.14
N GLY A 9 -1.13 -0.30 0.39
CA GLY A 9 -1.90 0.86 -0.04
C GLY A 9 -1.17 1.66 -1.11
N MET A 10 -1.22 1.20 -2.37
CA MET A 10 -0.54 1.86 -3.49
C MET A 10 -1.48 2.43 -4.57
N PRO A 11 -2.56 3.16 -4.24
CA PRO A 11 -3.30 3.89 -5.27
C PRO A 11 -2.43 4.97 -5.92
N VAL A 12 -2.61 5.14 -7.23
CA VAL A 12 -2.04 6.23 -8.05
C VAL A 12 -3.14 7.19 -8.43
N GLY A 13 -2.84 8.47 -8.46
CA GLY A 13 -3.80 9.45 -8.96
C GLY A 13 -3.57 10.85 -8.43
N PHE A 14 -4.35 11.78 -8.99
CA PHE A 14 -4.31 13.20 -8.64
C PHE A 14 -5.37 13.60 -7.62
N VAL A 15 -6.36 12.75 -7.38
CA VAL A 15 -7.49 13.03 -6.47
C VAL A 15 -7.60 11.87 -5.49
N GLY A 16 -7.42 12.15 -4.20
CA GLY A 16 -7.63 11.18 -3.12
C GLY A 16 -6.53 10.12 -2.95
N ALA A 17 -5.57 10.02 -3.87
CA ALA A 17 -4.51 9.02 -3.77
C ALA A 17 -3.57 9.32 -2.60
N ALA A 18 -3.04 10.54 -2.51
CA ALA A 18 -2.15 10.92 -1.42
C ALA A 18 -2.91 10.91 -0.08
N GLU A 19 -4.11 11.48 -0.08
CA GLU A 19 -4.95 11.65 1.11
C GLU A 19 -5.39 10.29 1.69
N SER A 20 -5.76 9.32 0.85
CA SER A 20 -6.14 7.98 1.34
C SER A 20 -4.95 7.20 1.90
N LYS A 21 -3.73 7.40 1.38
CA LYS A 21 -2.51 6.78 1.91
C LYS A 21 -2.08 7.38 3.23
N GLU A 22 -2.17 8.69 3.36
CA GLU A 22 -1.92 9.38 4.64
C GLU A 22 -2.97 8.98 5.69
N ALA A 23 -4.25 8.89 5.31
CA ALA A 23 -5.29 8.36 6.21
C ALA A 23 -5.01 6.91 6.65
N LEU A 24 -4.50 6.05 5.76
CA LEU A 24 -4.06 4.70 6.14
C LEU A 24 -2.88 4.75 7.13
N ALA A 25 -1.93 5.67 6.92
CA ALA A 25 -0.77 5.82 7.80
C ALA A 25 -1.15 6.34 9.21
N GLU A 26 -2.24 7.08 9.31
CA GLU A 26 -2.78 7.61 10.58
C GLU A 26 -3.78 6.65 11.25
N PHE A 27 -4.23 5.60 10.57
CA PHE A 27 -5.29 4.69 11.05
C PHE A 27 -4.88 3.85 12.29
N GLY A 28 -3.59 3.78 12.64
CA GLY A 28 -3.09 3.14 13.84
C GLY A 28 -2.33 1.83 13.59
N ASP A 29 -2.54 0.81 14.44
CA ASP A 29 -1.68 -0.37 14.59
C ASP A 29 -1.80 -1.43 13.47
N LEU A 30 -2.29 -1.05 12.28
CA LEU A 30 -2.35 -1.98 11.14
C LEU A 30 -1.05 -1.88 10.35
N PRO A 31 -0.27 -2.97 10.20
CA PRO A 31 0.92 -2.92 9.35
C PRO A 31 0.56 -2.52 7.92
N PHE A 32 1.30 -1.57 7.34
CA PHE A 32 1.03 -1.08 6.00
C PHE A 32 2.30 -0.76 5.23
N ILE A 33 2.17 -0.75 3.89
CA ILE A 33 3.18 -0.24 2.96
C ILE A 33 2.46 0.72 2.01
N ILE A 34 2.98 1.93 1.88
CA ILE A 34 2.48 2.97 0.97
C ILE A 34 3.64 3.62 0.21
N VAL A 35 3.34 4.16 -0.97
CA VAL A 35 4.20 5.14 -1.64
C VAL A 35 3.58 6.51 -1.43
N ARG A 36 4.21 7.40 -0.65
CA ARG A 36 3.63 8.71 -0.33
C ARG A 36 3.40 9.59 -1.57
N GLY A 37 2.45 10.51 -1.47
CA GLY A 37 2.10 11.44 -2.56
C GLY A 37 1.24 10.78 -3.66
N ARG A 38 1.39 11.21 -4.91
CA ARG A 38 0.51 10.81 -6.02
C ARG A 38 0.89 9.51 -6.75
N LEU A 39 2.10 9.00 -6.52
CA LEU A 39 2.63 7.82 -7.24
C LEU A 39 2.11 6.51 -6.62
N GLY A 40 2.02 5.48 -7.45
CA GLY A 40 1.54 4.15 -7.06
C GLY A 40 1.18 3.33 -8.30
N GLY A 41 0.21 2.43 -8.16
CA GLY A 41 -0.40 1.69 -9.27
C GLY A 41 -0.23 0.19 -9.14
N SER A 42 -0.91 -0.54 -10.02
CA SER A 42 -0.98 -2.01 -10.00
C SER A 42 0.39 -2.68 -10.12
N ALA A 43 1.29 -2.13 -10.96
CA ALA A 43 2.63 -2.69 -11.12
C ALA A 43 3.45 -2.63 -9.82
N MET A 44 3.44 -1.50 -9.10
CA MET A 44 4.14 -1.38 -7.82
C MET A 44 3.50 -2.26 -6.73
N ALA A 45 2.17 -2.31 -6.69
CA ALA A 45 1.44 -3.16 -5.75
C ALA A 45 1.77 -4.64 -5.98
N ALA A 46 1.74 -5.11 -7.22
CA ALA A 46 2.08 -6.49 -7.58
C ALA A 46 3.56 -6.81 -7.29
N ALA A 47 4.48 -5.89 -7.60
CA ALA A 47 5.90 -6.06 -7.28
C ALA A 47 6.13 -6.21 -5.77
N THR A 48 5.43 -5.42 -4.95
CA THR A 48 5.50 -5.50 -3.48
C THR A 48 4.97 -6.84 -2.98
N VAL A 49 3.85 -7.32 -3.53
CA VAL A 49 3.31 -8.66 -3.18
C VAL A 49 4.32 -9.75 -3.55
N ASN A 50 4.87 -9.72 -4.77
CA ASN A 50 5.80 -10.74 -5.23
C ASN A 50 7.08 -10.78 -4.39
N ALA A 51 7.63 -9.62 -4.04
CA ALA A 51 8.82 -9.51 -3.20
C ALA A 51 8.58 -10.02 -1.76
N LEU A 52 7.36 -9.90 -1.23
CA LEU A 52 7.01 -10.45 0.08
C LEU A 52 6.70 -11.95 0.04
N ALA A 53 6.43 -12.51 -1.14
CA ALA A 53 6.02 -13.91 -1.29
C ALA A 53 7.20 -14.88 -1.40
N SER A 54 8.40 -14.40 -1.71
CA SER A 54 9.59 -15.22 -1.98
C SER A 54 10.86 -14.51 -1.50
N GLU A 55 11.82 -15.27 -0.97
CA GLU A 55 13.17 -14.78 -0.63
C GLU A 55 14.11 -14.76 -1.84
N ALA A 56 13.75 -15.46 -2.93
CA ALA A 56 14.46 -15.37 -4.20
C ALA A 56 13.92 -14.19 -5.03
N GLU A 57 14.85 -13.41 -5.60
CA GLU A 57 14.57 -12.37 -6.60
C GLU A 57 14.33 -12.95 -8.00
#